data_AF-A0A3N7FTH5-F1
#
_entry.id   AF-A0A3N7FTH5-F1
#
_cell.length_a   1.000
_cell.length_b   1.000
_cell.length_c   1.000
_cell.angle_alpha   90.00
_cell.angle_beta   90.00
_cell.angle_gamma   90.00
#
_symmetry.space_group_name_H-M   'P 1'
#
loop_
_entity.id
_entity.type
_entity.pdbx_description
1 polymer ?
#
loop_
_entity_poly.entity_id
_entity_poly.type
_entity_poly.pdbx_seq_one_letter_code
_entity_poly.pdbx_strand_id
1 'polypeptide(L)'
;MLQGRHHTDVKLVSRRAALIKNTDSYEHPHLWYSTTEVVRALELFIAGGDELSGSSTYSYDLVDLTRQVLAKYANELFLKVIEAYRLKDSHGVAHQSQMFLDLVEDIDTLLACHEGFLLGPWLESAKQLAQDEEQQIQFEWNARTQITMWYDNTEVEASLLRDYGNKYWSGLLKDYYGPRAAIYFNFLTQSLENGHGFQLKAWRREWIKLTNKWQKSRKIFPVESNGNALNISRWLYHKYLGNPDTYDH
;
A
#
# COMPACT_ATOMS: atom_id res chain seq x y z
N MET A 1 -34.73 -61.00 8.22
CA MET A 1 -34.50 -60.62 9.62
C MET A 1 -33.15 -59.92 9.72
N LEU A 2 -33.20 -58.64 10.07
CA LEU A 2 -32.17 -57.82 10.76
C LEU A 2 -30.72 -57.87 10.25
N GLN A 3 -30.40 -56.94 9.34
CA GLN A 3 -29.05 -56.37 9.20
C GLN A 3 -28.84 -55.31 10.29
N GLY A 4 -27.86 -55.51 11.16
CA GLY A 4 -27.43 -54.52 12.16
C GLY A 4 -26.62 -53.41 11.50
N ARG A 5 -27.11 -52.17 11.59
CA ARG A 5 -26.40 -50.96 11.17
C ARG A 5 -25.43 -50.52 12.27
N HIS A 6 -24.17 -50.34 11.91
CA HIS A 6 -23.22 -49.54 12.70
C HIS A 6 -23.69 -48.07 12.71
N HIS A 7 -23.94 -47.53 13.89
CA HIS A 7 -24.06 -46.09 14.11
C HIS A 7 -22.65 -45.48 14.15
N THR A 8 -22.21 -44.90 13.03
CA THR A 8 -21.17 -43.86 13.05
C THR A 8 -21.88 -42.51 13.13
N ASP A 9 -21.84 -41.93 14.32
CA ASP A 9 -22.32 -40.58 14.60
C ASP A 9 -21.32 -39.56 14.02
N VAL A 10 -21.45 -39.30 12.71
CA VAL A 10 -20.71 -38.23 12.05
C VAL A 10 -21.41 -36.93 12.46
N LYS A 11 -20.85 -36.25 13.46
CA LYS A 11 -21.16 -34.85 13.76
C LYS A 11 -21.01 -34.06 12.47
N LEU A 12 -22.14 -33.77 11.84
CA LEU A 12 -22.25 -32.89 10.69
C LEU A 12 -21.97 -31.47 11.18
N VAL A 13 -20.69 -31.12 11.31
CA VAL A 13 -20.28 -29.73 11.47
C VAL A 13 -20.72 -29.04 10.20
N SER A 14 -21.83 -28.31 10.30
CA SER A 14 -22.42 -27.54 9.22
C SER A 14 -21.32 -26.74 8.51
N ARG A 15 -21.18 -26.90 7.18
CA ARG A 15 -20.28 -26.07 6.36
C ARG A 15 -20.45 -24.56 6.62
N ARG A 16 -21.64 -24.16 7.06
CA ARG A 16 -21.96 -22.79 7.48
C ARG A 16 -21.15 -22.33 8.70
N ALA A 17 -20.89 -23.21 9.67
CA ALA A 17 -20.08 -22.90 10.86
C ALA A 17 -18.58 -22.81 10.54
N ALA A 18 -18.09 -23.59 9.56
CA ALA A 18 -16.72 -23.47 9.07
C ALA A 18 -16.49 -22.19 8.24
N LEU A 19 -17.52 -21.72 7.53
CA LEU A 19 -17.48 -20.44 6.79
C LEU A 19 -17.49 -19.20 7.70
N ILE A 20 -18.16 -19.28 8.86
CA ILE A 20 -18.21 -18.16 9.82
C ILE A 20 -16.90 -18.02 10.61
N LYS A 21 -16.08 -19.08 10.72
CA LYS A 21 -14.79 -19.02 11.42
C LYS A 21 -13.65 -18.38 10.62
N ASN A 22 -13.86 -18.09 9.33
CA ASN A 22 -12.85 -17.58 8.40
C ASN A 22 -13.15 -16.16 7.88
N THR A 23 -14.16 -15.47 8.42
CA THR A 23 -14.45 -14.09 8.04
C THR A 23 -13.54 -13.07 8.74
N ASP A 24 -12.95 -13.41 9.89
CA ASP A 24 -12.10 -12.49 10.65
C ASP A 24 -10.64 -12.46 10.15
N SER A 25 -10.21 -13.47 9.36
CA SER A 25 -8.80 -13.63 8.98
C SER A 25 -8.31 -12.67 7.90
N TYR A 26 -9.23 -11.93 7.26
CA TYR A 26 -8.90 -10.96 6.21
C TYR A 26 -9.15 -9.51 6.63
N GLU A 27 -9.68 -9.27 7.84
CA GLU A 27 -9.92 -7.91 8.30
C GLU A 27 -8.63 -7.22 8.76
N HIS A 28 -7.64 -7.97 9.24
CA HIS A 28 -6.35 -7.41 9.68
C HIS A 28 -5.16 -8.05 8.95
N PRO A 29 -4.17 -7.26 8.48
CA PRO A 29 -2.94 -7.80 7.95
C PRO A 29 -2.24 -8.67 8.99
N HIS A 30 -1.83 -9.89 8.62
CA HIS A 30 -1.07 -10.75 9.53
C HIS A 30 0.26 -10.10 9.91
N LEU A 31 0.49 -9.93 11.21
CA LEU A 31 1.74 -9.44 11.78
C LEU A 31 2.34 -10.53 12.66
N TRP A 32 3.61 -10.85 12.41
CA TRP A 32 4.37 -11.83 13.19
C TRP A 32 5.29 -11.18 14.23
N TYR A 33 5.16 -9.86 14.44
CA TYR A 33 5.92 -9.05 15.39
C TYR A 33 5.07 -7.92 15.95
N SER A 34 5.53 -7.30 17.05
CA SER A 34 4.91 -6.12 17.67
C SER A 34 5.27 -4.84 16.91
N THR A 35 4.26 -4.05 16.52
CA THR A 35 4.47 -2.73 15.87
C THR A 35 5.11 -1.73 16.83
N THR A 36 4.75 -1.77 18.11
CA THR A 36 5.30 -0.91 19.16
C THR A 36 6.81 -1.11 19.33
N GLU A 37 7.29 -2.36 19.22
CA GLU A 37 8.74 -2.66 19.28
C GLU A 37 9.48 -2.04 18.08
N VAL A 38 8.89 -2.09 16.88
CA VAL A 38 9.50 -1.50 15.68
C VAL A 38 9.47 0.03 15.72
N VAL A 39 8.42 0.62 16.28
CA VAL A 39 8.36 2.07 16.58
C VAL A 39 9.45 2.46 17.56
N ARG A 40 9.65 1.68 18.64
CA ARG A 40 10.71 1.92 19.60
C ARG A 40 12.10 1.80 18.97
N ALA A 41 12.29 0.82 18.07
CA ALA A 41 13.53 0.70 17.31
C ALA A 41 13.78 1.94 16.44
N LEU A 42 12.76 2.47 15.76
CA LEU A 42 12.84 3.70 14.97
C LEU A 42 13.22 4.91 15.83
N GLU A 43 12.59 5.07 17.00
CA GLU A 43 12.91 6.16 17.94
C GLU A 43 14.40 6.15 18.33
N LEU A 44 14.93 4.97 18.68
CA LEU A 44 16.35 4.80 19.00
C LEU A 44 17.26 5.07 17.79
N PHE A 45 16.85 4.61 16.59
CA PHE A 45 17.58 4.86 15.35
C PHE A 45 17.68 6.35 15.04
N ILE A 46 16.59 7.11 15.24
CA ILE A 46 16.55 8.56 15.06
C ILE A 46 17.39 9.29 16.10
N ALA A 47 17.38 8.83 17.36
CA ALA A 47 18.15 9.43 18.45
C ALA A 47 19.66 9.35 18.21
N GLY A 48 20.15 8.23 17.66
CA GLY A 48 21.56 8.06 17.27
C GLY A 48 21.94 8.70 15.93
N GLY A 49 21.00 9.34 15.23
CA GLY A 49 21.19 9.72 13.83
C GLY A 49 22.16 10.85 13.57
N ASP A 50 22.35 11.78 14.51
CA ASP A 50 23.27 12.91 14.31
C ASP A 50 24.72 12.43 14.16
N GLU A 51 25.12 11.42 14.94
CA GLU A 51 26.45 10.78 14.88
C GLU A 51 26.66 9.96 13.61
N LEU A 52 25.58 9.50 12.96
CA LEU A 52 25.60 8.60 11.80
C LEU A 52 25.19 9.28 10.49
N SER A 53 24.92 10.59 10.52
CA SER A 53 24.36 11.37 9.41
C SER A 53 25.22 11.39 8.13
N GLY A 54 26.52 11.10 8.22
CA GLY A 54 27.41 10.95 7.07
C GLY A 54 27.43 9.55 6.42
N SER A 55 26.74 8.57 7.00
CA SER A 55 26.72 7.19 6.50
C SER A 55 25.53 6.95 5.56
N SER A 56 25.85 6.55 4.32
CA SER A 56 24.84 6.19 3.31
C SER A 56 24.06 4.93 3.73
N THR A 57 24.73 3.92 4.30
CA THR A 57 24.04 2.70 4.76
C THR A 57 23.09 2.98 5.93
N TYR A 58 23.48 3.87 6.86
CA TYR A 58 22.57 4.32 7.91
C TYR A 58 21.36 5.04 7.32
N SER A 59 21.56 5.89 6.32
CA SER A 59 20.47 6.61 5.66
C SER A 59 19.49 5.65 4.97
N TYR A 60 20.01 4.60 4.31
CA TYR A 60 19.19 3.52 3.75
C TYR A 60 18.36 2.82 4.82
N ASP A 61 19.00 2.34 5.89
CA ASP A 61 18.35 1.60 6.97
C ASP A 61 17.29 2.46 7.68
N LEU A 62 17.59 3.75 7.88
CA LEU A 62 16.66 4.69 8.48
C LEU A 62 15.42 4.91 7.60
N VAL A 63 15.61 5.10 6.28
CA VAL A 63 14.49 5.22 5.33
C VAL A 63 13.65 3.95 5.34
N ASP A 64 14.27 2.76 5.30
CA ASP A 64 13.53 1.50 5.29
C ASP A 64 12.74 1.26 6.58
N LEU A 65 13.37 1.51 7.73
CA LEU A 65 12.72 1.34 9.03
C LEU A 65 11.58 2.35 9.20
N THR A 66 11.78 3.61 8.82
CA THR A 66 10.73 4.64 8.87
C THR A 66 9.58 4.27 7.95
N ARG A 67 9.86 3.87 6.70
CA ARG A 67 8.88 3.38 5.72
C ARG A 67 8.08 2.21 6.30
N GLN A 68 8.75 1.27 6.97
CA GLN A 68 8.12 0.11 7.54
C GLN A 68 7.12 0.49 8.64
N VAL A 69 7.49 1.37 9.56
CA VAL A 69 6.60 1.84 10.63
C VAL A 69 5.39 2.58 10.05
N LEU A 70 5.62 3.51 9.12
CA LEU A 70 4.54 4.27 8.48
C LEU A 70 3.61 3.38 7.64
N ALA A 71 4.12 2.33 7.01
CA ALA A 71 3.29 1.36 6.30
C ALA A 71 2.37 0.56 7.25
N LYS A 72 2.74 0.39 8.53
CA LYS A 72 1.85 -0.22 9.53
C LYS A 72 0.78 0.76 10.00
N TYR A 73 1.18 2.00 10.26
CA TYR A 73 0.23 3.07 10.56
C TYR A 73 -0.79 3.30 9.42
N ALA A 74 -0.36 3.17 8.16
CA ALA A 74 -1.25 3.22 7.00
C ALA A 74 -2.33 2.12 7.03
N ASN A 75 -2.01 0.91 7.51
CA ASN A 75 -3.01 -0.15 7.67
C ASN A 75 -4.05 0.23 8.73
N GLU A 76 -3.64 0.82 9.84
CA GLU A 76 -4.55 1.29 10.89
C GLU A 76 -5.50 2.36 10.36
N LEU A 77 -4.98 3.35 9.61
CA LEU A 77 -5.82 4.36 8.95
C LEU A 77 -6.82 3.73 7.98
N PHE A 78 -6.38 2.76 7.16
CA PHE A 78 -7.27 2.07 6.24
C PHE A 78 -8.40 1.34 6.99
N LEU A 79 -8.10 0.68 8.11
CA LEU A 79 -9.10 0.02 8.93
C LEU A 79 -10.10 1.02 9.52
N LYS A 80 -9.63 2.18 10.00
CA LYS A 80 -10.50 3.27 10.46
C LYS A 80 -11.42 3.79 9.35
N VAL A 81 -10.94 3.88 8.09
CA VAL A 81 -11.80 4.22 6.94
C VAL A 81 -12.90 3.17 6.75
N ILE A 82 -12.54 1.88 6.78
CA ILE A 82 -13.51 0.79 6.60
C ILE A 82 -14.53 0.75 7.74
N GLU A 83 -14.09 0.96 8.98
CA GLU A 83 -14.97 1.06 10.15
C GLU A 83 -15.95 2.22 10.03
N ALA A 84 -15.46 3.43 9.73
CA ALA A 84 -16.30 4.61 9.51
C ALA A 84 -17.33 4.36 8.40
N TYR A 85 -16.92 3.71 7.30
CA TYR A 85 -17.83 3.34 6.22
C TYR A 85 -18.92 2.34 6.68
N ARG A 86 -18.55 1.32 7.47
CA ARG A 86 -19.50 0.36 8.05
C ARG A 86 -20.52 1.03 8.99
N LEU A 87 -20.06 2.02 9.76
CA LEU A 87 -20.89 2.82 10.66
C LEU A 87 -21.69 3.92 9.95
N LYS A 88 -21.52 4.08 8.63
CA LYS A 88 -22.11 5.16 7.81
C LYS A 88 -21.70 6.56 8.29
N ASP A 89 -20.52 6.69 8.87
CA ASP A 89 -19.92 7.96 9.27
C ASP A 89 -19.19 8.58 8.07
N SER A 90 -19.89 9.41 7.30
CA SER A 90 -19.30 10.10 6.14
C SER A 90 -18.16 11.03 6.53
N HIS A 91 -18.21 11.66 7.71
CA HIS A 91 -17.14 12.54 8.18
C HIS A 91 -15.90 11.73 8.53
N GLY A 92 -16.07 10.61 9.23
CA GLY A 92 -15.00 9.65 9.54
C GLY A 92 -14.33 9.12 8.27
N VAL A 93 -15.11 8.70 7.26
CA VAL A 93 -14.55 8.27 5.96
C VAL A 93 -13.74 9.39 5.32
N ALA A 94 -14.29 10.59 5.22
CA ALA A 94 -13.59 11.72 4.60
C ALA A 94 -12.29 12.07 5.33
N HIS A 95 -12.34 12.18 6.66
CA HIS A 95 -11.19 12.54 7.47
C HIS A 95 -10.08 11.49 7.43
N GLN A 96 -10.41 10.23 7.68
CA GLN A 96 -9.41 9.14 7.71
C GLN A 96 -8.84 8.84 6.32
N SER A 97 -9.66 8.98 5.27
CA SER A 97 -9.19 8.81 3.89
C SER A 97 -8.19 9.90 3.49
N GLN A 98 -8.44 11.16 3.90
CA GLN A 98 -7.49 12.25 3.67
C GLN A 98 -6.18 12.01 4.42
N MET A 99 -6.24 11.63 5.71
CA MET A 99 -5.03 11.28 6.47
C MET A 99 -4.22 10.16 5.82
N PHE A 100 -4.89 9.15 5.26
CA PHE A 100 -4.22 8.07 4.53
C PHE A 100 -3.52 8.59 3.27
N LEU A 101 -4.17 9.46 2.50
CA LEU A 101 -3.59 10.01 1.27
C LEU A 101 -2.41 10.94 1.58
N ASP A 102 -2.52 11.78 2.61
CA ASP A 102 -1.42 12.63 3.09
C ASP A 102 -0.23 11.78 3.52
N LEU A 103 -0.48 10.68 4.24
CA LEU A 103 0.56 9.73 4.64
C LEU A 103 1.25 9.09 3.43
N VAL A 104 0.52 8.76 2.35
CA VAL A 104 1.12 8.21 1.13
C VAL A 104 2.06 9.22 0.47
N GLU A 105 1.69 10.50 0.41
CA GLU A 105 2.57 11.56 -0.13
C GLU A 105 3.81 11.78 0.74
N ASP A 106 3.65 11.69 2.05
CA ASP A 106 4.73 11.80 3.02
C ASP A 106 5.71 10.62 2.95
N ILE A 107 5.21 9.39 2.80
CA ILE A 107 6.07 8.22 2.56
C ILE A 107 6.79 8.37 1.22
N ASP A 108 6.14 8.87 0.16
CA ASP A 108 6.80 9.13 -1.13
C ASP A 108 7.96 10.12 -0.99
N THR A 109 7.80 11.14 -0.13
CA THR A 109 8.84 12.12 0.21
C THR A 109 10.00 11.48 0.99
N LEU A 110 9.71 10.62 1.96
CA LEU A 110 10.72 9.83 2.68
C LEU A 110 11.53 8.95 1.72
N LEU A 111 10.86 8.22 0.83
CA LEU A 111 11.51 7.34 -0.13
C LEU A 111 12.41 8.11 -1.10
N ALA A 112 12.10 9.37 -1.39
CA ALA A 112 12.94 10.22 -2.24
C ALA A 112 14.32 10.50 -1.63
N CYS A 113 14.49 10.34 -0.31
CA CYS A 113 15.71 10.69 0.42
C CYS A 113 16.88 9.73 0.18
N HIS A 114 16.69 8.61 -0.53
CA HIS A 114 17.76 7.66 -0.78
C HIS A 114 17.60 6.94 -2.13
N GLU A 115 18.70 6.80 -2.88
CA GLU A 115 18.72 6.27 -4.26
C GLU A 115 18.12 4.86 -4.39
N GLY A 116 18.29 4.02 -3.37
CA GLY A 116 17.75 2.66 -3.30
C GLY A 116 16.22 2.56 -3.30
N PHE A 117 15.50 3.68 -3.19
CA PHE A 117 14.04 3.73 -3.16
C PHE A 117 13.42 4.57 -4.28
N LEU A 118 14.16 4.84 -5.36
CA LEU A 118 13.67 5.65 -6.48
C LEU A 118 13.12 4.77 -7.63
N LEU A 119 12.00 5.20 -8.22
CA LEU A 119 11.46 4.57 -9.43
C LEU A 119 12.27 4.92 -10.68
N GLY A 120 12.86 6.12 -10.76
CA GLY A 120 13.57 6.61 -11.94
C GLY A 120 14.68 5.67 -12.42
N PRO A 121 15.61 5.23 -11.56
CA PRO A 121 16.69 4.32 -11.98
C PRO A 121 16.20 3.01 -12.59
N TRP A 122 15.09 2.44 -12.07
CA TRP A 122 14.46 1.26 -12.66
C TRP A 122 13.95 1.51 -14.09
N LEU A 123 13.32 2.66 -14.33
CA LEU A 123 12.78 2.97 -15.66
C LEU A 123 13.89 3.39 -16.64
N GLU A 124 14.89 4.15 -16.19
CA GLU A 124 16.03 4.52 -17.04
C GLU A 124 16.89 3.32 -17.41
N SER A 125 17.15 2.40 -16.48
CA SER A 125 17.92 1.19 -16.78
C SER A 125 17.21 0.33 -17.83
N ALA A 126 15.89 0.17 -17.75
CA ALA A 126 15.12 -0.55 -18.77
C ALA A 126 15.24 0.10 -20.16
N LYS A 127 15.16 1.44 -20.22
CA LYS A 127 15.31 2.19 -21.48
C LYS A 127 16.70 2.09 -22.09
N GLN A 128 17.75 2.06 -21.27
CA GLN A 128 19.15 1.97 -21.74
C GLN A 128 19.47 0.65 -22.44
N LEU A 129 18.66 -0.39 -22.25
CA LEU A 129 18.81 -1.68 -22.93
C LEU A 129 18.26 -1.66 -24.37
N ALA A 130 17.50 -0.64 -24.75
CA ALA A 130 16.86 -0.54 -26.07
C ALA A 130 17.86 -0.15 -27.17
N GLN A 131 17.65 -0.68 -28.38
CA GLN A 131 18.45 -0.36 -29.56
C GLN A 131 17.87 0.78 -30.39
N ASP A 132 16.58 1.07 -30.22
CA ASP A 132 15.83 2.08 -30.95
C ASP A 132 14.66 2.63 -30.09
N GLU A 133 13.97 3.64 -30.61
CA GLU A 133 12.88 4.32 -29.89
C GLU A 133 11.68 3.40 -29.63
N GLU A 134 11.37 2.49 -30.56
CA GLU A 134 10.26 1.53 -30.40
C GLU A 134 10.54 0.57 -29.26
N GLN A 135 11.75 0.01 -29.21
CA GLN A 135 12.22 -0.80 -28.08
C GLN A 135 12.25 -0.01 -26.78
N GLN A 136 12.65 1.27 -26.81
CA GLN A 136 12.66 2.11 -25.62
C GLN A 136 11.26 2.30 -25.04
N ILE A 137 10.25 2.52 -25.89
CA ILE A 137 8.83 2.58 -25.49
C ILE A 137 8.41 1.23 -24.88
N GLN A 138 8.73 0.12 -25.55
CA GLN A 138 8.33 -1.22 -25.12
C GLN A 138 9.00 -1.62 -23.80
N PHE A 139 10.29 -1.32 -23.61
CA PHE A 139 11.03 -1.69 -22.41
C PHE A 139 10.62 -0.86 -21.19
N GLU A 140 10.34 0.44 -21.37
CA GLU A 140 9.76 1.23 -20.29
C GLU A 140 8.36 0.72 -19.90
N TRP A 141 7.52 0.39 -20.89
CA TRP A 141 6.21 -0.22 -20.62
C TRP A 141 6.33 -1.56 -19.90
N ASN A 142 7.29 -2.43 -20.29
CA ASN A 142 7.57 -3.70 -19.60
C ASN A 142 7.98 -3.46 -18.14
N ALA A 143 8.89 -2.51 -17.89
CA ALA A 143 9.40 -2.18 -16.57
C ALA A 143 8.29 -1.66 -15.64
N ARG A 144 7.41 -0.80 -16.16
CA ARG A 144 6.20 -0.34 -15.45
C ARG A 144 5.24 -1.48 -15.19
N THR A 145 5.04 -2.35 -16.17
CA THR A 145 4.07 -3.45 -16.10
C THR A 145 4.42 -4.49 -15.06
N GLN A 146 5.71 -4.87 -14.97
CA GLN A 146 6.21 -5.89 -14.05
C GLN A 146 5.98 -5.53 -12.57
N ILE A 147 6.06 -4.25 -12.21
CA ILE A 147 5.92 -3.79 -10.82
C ILE A 147 4.49 -3.35 -10.45
N THR A 148 3.53 -3.47 -11.37
CA THR A 148 2.14 -3.00 -11.19
C THR A 148 1.11 -4.06 -11.58
N MET A 149 0.28 -3.82 -12.60
CA MET A 149 -0.87 -4.65 -12.98
C MET A 149 -0.50 -5.98 -13.59
N TRP A 150 0.74 -6.18 -14.06
CA TRP A 150 0.99 -7.19 -15.08
C TRP A 150 0.11 -6.96 -16.33
N TYR A 151 -0.13 -7.98 -17.16
CA TYR A 151 -0.63 -7.78 -18.53
C TYR A 151 -2.09 -8.21 -18.77
N ASP A 152 -2.53 -9.31 -18.19
CA ASP A 152 -3.79 -10.01 -18.50
C ASP A 152 -5.01 -9.38 -17.81
N ASN A 153 -5.28 -8.10 -18.05
CA ASN A 153 -6.47 -7.40 -17.55
C ASN A 153 -7.51 -7.08 -18.64
N THR A 154 -8.72 -6.80 -18.21
CA THR A 154 -9.83 -6.27 -19.03
C THR A 154 -10.30 -4.94 -18.46
N GLU A 155 -11.31 -4.31 -19.07
CA GLU A 155 -11.87 -3.07 -18.51
C GLU A 155 -12.39 -3.20 -17.07
N VAL A 156 -12.77 -4.40 -16.61
CA VAL A 156 -13.41 -4.59 -15.30
C VAL A 156 -12.80 -5.71 -14.46
N GLU A 157 -11.86 -6.48 -15.01
CA GLU A 157 -11.13 -7.51 -14.27
C GLU A 157 -9.64 -7.22 -14.35
N ALA A 158 -8.99 -7.15 -13.20
CA ALA A 158 -7.56 -6.98 -13.11
C ALA A 158 -6.84 -8.33 -13.29
N SER A 159 -5.55 -8.27 -13.63
CA SER A 159 -4.69 -9.46 -13.67
C SER A 159 -4.72 -10.22 -12.33
N LEU A 160 -4.58 -11.54 -12.42
CA LEU A 160 -4.33 -12.37 -11.24
C LEU A 160 -2.98 -12.08 -10.58
N LEU A 161 -2.02 -11.54 -11.34
CA LEU A 161 -0.68 -11.16 -10.88
C LEU A 161 -0.57 -9.69 -10.48
N ARG A 162 -1.67 -8.93 -10.49
CA ARG A 162 -1.66 -7.52 -10.09
C ARG A 162 -0.94 -7.33 -8.75
N ASP A 163 -0.07 -6.34 -8.69
CA ASP A 163 0.76 -5.98 -7.55
C ASP A 163 1.71 -7.09 -7.04
N TYR A 164 1.89 -8.21 -7.75
CA TYR A 164 2.85 -9.25 -7.35
C TYR A 164 4.28 -8.70 -7.28
N GLY A 165 4.64 -7.85 -8.25
CA GLY A 165 5.94 -7.19 -8.32
C GLY A 165 6.03 -5.85 -7.59
N ASN A 166 5.10 -5.53 -6.68
CA ASN A 166 5.01 -4.21 -6.04
C ASN A 166 6.33 -3.75 -5.40
N LYS A 167 6.47 -2.43 -5.28
CA LYS A 167 7.64 -1.76 -4.68
C LYS A 167 7.19 -0.55 -3.88
N TYR A 168 7.94 -0.24 -2.82
CA TYR A 168 7.83 1.05 -2.15
C TYR A 168 8.90 1.98 -2.72
N TRP A 169 8.60 2.57 -3.87
CA TRP A 169 9.49 3.51 -4.53
C TRP A 169 8.86 4.89 -4.65
N SER A 170 9.67 5.93 -4.43
CA SER A 170 9.29 7.31 -4.69
C SER A 170 8.90 7.48 -6.16
N GLY A 171 7.82 8.22 -6.40
CA GLY A 171 7.14 8.33 -7.67
C GLY A 171 6.07 7.25 -7.88
N LEU A 172 6.32 6.00 -7.46
CA LEU A 172 5.33 4.92 -7.58
C LEU A 172 4.21 5.07 -6.55
N LEU A 173 4.53 5.44 -5.30
CA LEU A 173 3.50 5.71 -4.30
C LEU A 173 2.60 6.86 -4.73
N LYS A 174 3.20 8.02 -5.04
CA LYS A 174 2.46 9.22 -5.42
C LYS A 174 1.68 9.11 -6.73
N ASP A 175 2.25 8.53 -7.77
CA ASP A 175 1.59 8.53 -9.09
C ASP A 175 0.79 7.27 -9.41
N TYR A 176 0.93 6.20 -8.63
CA TYR A 176 0.25 4.92 -8.89
C TYR A 176 -0.60 4.46 -7.70
N TYR A 177 -0.02 4.23 -6.53
CA TYR A 177 -0.77 3.67 -5.40
C TYR A 177 -1.73 4.67 -4.74
N GLY A 178 -1.29 5.92 -4.51
CA GLY A 178 -2.11 6.99 -3.93
C GLY A 178 -3.38 7.26 -4.75
N PRO A 179 -3.28 7.50 -6.07
CA PRO A 179 -4.46 7.70 -6.91
C PRO A 179 -5.41 6.50 -6.95
N ARG A 180 -4.90 5.26 -6.86
CA ARG A 180 -5.75 4.06 -6.74
C ARG A 180 -6.54 4.05 -5.42
N ALA A 181 -5.89 4.39 -4.30
CA ALA A 181 -6.54 4.51 -3.01
C ALA A 181 -7.59 5.64 -3.01
N ALA A 182 -7.26 6.79 -3.60
CA ALA A 182 -8.19 7.92 -3.73
C ALA A 182 -9.45 7.55 -4.53
N ILE A 183 -9.30 6.78 -5.63
CA ILE A 183 -10.45 6.24 -6.36
C ILE A 183 -11.30 5.36 -5.45
N TYR A 184 -10.70 4.45 -4.68
CA TYR A 184 -11.44 3.59 -3.76
C TYR A 184 -12.22 4.39 -2.72
N PHE A 185 -11.58 5.34 -2.04
CA PHE A 185 -12.22 6.17 -1.02
C PHE A 185 -13.34 7.04 -1.59
N ASN A 186 -13.15 7.62 -2.78
CA ASN A 186 -14.21 8.37 -3.46
C ASN A 186 -15.45 7.49 -3.73
N PHE A 187 -15.28 6.22 -4.09
CA PHE A 187 -16.40 5.29 -4.26
C PHE A 187 -17.07 4.91 -2.92
N LEU A 188 -16.34 4.89 -1.81
CA LEU A 188 -16.94 4.74 -0.47
C LEU A 188 -17.81 5.96 -0.13
N THR A 189 -17.29 7.17 -0.33
CA THR A 189 -18.03 8.41 -0.07
C THR A 189 -19.29 8.50 -0.92
N GLN A 190 -19.18 8.27 -2.22
CA GLN A 190 -20.34 8.29 -3.13
C GLN A 190 -21.40 7.24 -2.77
N SER A 191 -20.98 6.08 -2.26
CA SER A 191 -21.90 5.04 -1.79
C SER A 191 -22.72 5.53 -0.59
N LEU A 192 -22.10 6.22 0.37
CA LEU A 192 -22.79 6.81 1.51
C LEU A 192 -23.73 7.96 1.11
N GLU A 193 -23.28 8.87 0.24
CA GLU A 193 -24.05 10.04 -0.19
C GLU A 193 -25.31 9.66 -0.98
N ASN A 194 -25.18 8.71 -1.90
CA ASN A 194 -26.27 8.35 -2.80
C ASN A 194 -27.19 7.26 -2.22
N GLY A 195 -26.81 6.64 -1.09
CA GLY A 195 -27.52 5.51 -0.50
C GLY A 195 -27.53 4.24 -1.36
N HIS A 196 -26.81 4.24 -2.47
CA HIS A 196 -26.58 3.07 -3.32
C HIS A 196 -25.35 2.34 -2.81
N GLY A 197 -25.42 1.01 -2.67
CA GLY A 197 -24.25 0.22 -2.23
C GLY A 197 -23.01 0.40 -3.13
N PHE A 198 -21.86 -0.06 -2.65
CA PHE A 198 -20.58 0.11 -3.32
C PHE A 198 -20.60 -0.40 -4.77
N GLN A 199 -20.36 0.51 -5.73
CA GLN A 199 -20.47 0.23 -7.16
C GLN A 199 -19.23 -0.48 -7.71
N LEU A 200 -19.08 -1.76 -7.35
CA LEU A 200 -17.87 -2.56 -7.61
C LEU A 200 -17.39 -2.51 -9.07
N LYS A 201 -18.29 -2.71 -10.04
CA LYS A 201 -17.90 -2.73 -11.48
C LYS A 201 -17.41 -1.36 -11.96
N ALA A 202 -18.03 -0.28 -11.52
CA ALA A 202 -17.63 1.07 -11.89
C ALA A 202 -16.28 1.43 -11.24
N TRP A 203 -16.10 1.12 -9.96
CA TRP A 203 -14.82 1.28 -9.27
C TRP A 203 -13.71 0.51 -9.99
N ARG A 204 -13.94 -0.77 -10.34
CA ARG A 204 -12.97 -1.59 -11.09
C ARG A 204 -12.54 -0.93 -12.39
N ARG A 205 -13.51 -0.42 -13.15
CA ARG A 205 -13.23 0.29 -14.41
C ARG A 205 -12.31 1.48 -14.23
N GLU A 206 -12.54 2.30 -13.21
CA GLU A 206 -11.76 3.52 -12.99
C GLU A 206 -10.32 3.21 -12.57
N TRP A 207 -10.09 2.32 -11.59
CA TRP A 207 -8.73 2.06 -11.12
C TRP A 207 -7.91 1.22 -12.12
N ILE A 208 -8.54 0.33 -12.90
CA ILE A 208 -7.88 -0.40 -13.99
C ILE A 208 -7.49 0.57 -15.12
N LYS A 209 -8.39 1.48 -15.49
CA LYS A 209 -8.11 2.53 -16.48
C LYS A 209 -6.93 3.40 -16.05
N LEU A 210 -6.92 3.84 -14.80
CA LEU A 210 -5.80 4.59 -14.23
C LEU A 210 -4.49 3.80 -14.34
N THR A 211 -4.53 2.52 -13.98
CA THR A 211 -3.38 1.64 -14.00
C THR A 211 -2.81 1.44 -15.40
N ASN A 212 -3.66 1.11 -16.37
CA ASN A 212 -3.26 0.94 -17.76
C ASN A 212 -2.73 2.25 -18.36
N LYS A 213 -3.30 3.40 -17.96
CA LYS A 213 -2.77 4.73 -18.34
C LYS A 213 -1.39 4.98 -17.75
N TRP A 214 -1.16 4.62 -16.49
CA TRP A 214 0.13 4.76 -15.83
C TRP A 214 1.20 3.89 -16.50
N GLN A 215 0.89 2.65 -16.83
CA GLN A 215 1.82 1.75 -17.53
C GLN A 215 2.22 2.26 -18.93
N LYS A 216 1.29 2.89 -19.65
CA LYS A 216 1.54 3.50 -20.97
C LYS A 216 2.19 4.88 -20.88
N SER A 217 2.29 5.45 -19.69
CA SER A 217 2.89 6.77 -19.48
C SER A 217 4.38 6.75 -19.78
N ARG A 218 4.91 7.89 -20.24
CA ARG A 218 6.34 8.17 -20.40
C ARG A 218 6.80 9.27 -19.44
N LYS A 219 6.08 9.49 -18.33
CA LYS A 219 6.44 10.47 -17.30
C LYS A 219 7.84 10.14 -16.77
N ILE A 220 8.72 11.12 -16.77
CA ILE A 220 10.09 11.02 -16.25
C ILE A 220 10.04 11.12 -14.73
N PHE A 221 10.85 10.30 -14.06
CA PHE A 221 11.01 10.26 -12.61
C PHE A 221 12.44 10.61 -12.21
N PRO A 222 12.68 11.24 -11.05
CA PRO A 222 14.02 11.54 -10.58
C PRO A 222 14.89 10.28 -10.47
N VAL A 223 16.16 10.41 -10.88
CA VAL A 223 17.19 9.37 -10.74
C VAL A 223 18.17 9.64 -9.61
N GLU A 224 18.14 10.84 -9.06
CA GLU A 224 18.94 11.26 -7.91
C GLU A 224 18.03 11.45 -6.70
N SER A 225 18.56 11.11 -5.53
CA SER A 225 17.85 11.31 -4.26
C SER A 225 17.75 12.79 -3.92
N ASN A 226 16.70 13.14 -3.19
CA ASN A 226 16.44 14.49 -2.73
C ASN A 226 15.89 14.48 -1.30
N GLY A 227 16.38 15.39 -0.47
CA GLY A 227 16.01 15.49 0.94
C GLY A 227 17.04 14.85 1.87
N ASN A 228 16.84 15.04 3.18
CA ASN A 228 17.70 14.48 4.22
C ASN A 228 16.91 13.43 5.00
N ALA A 229 17.35 12.16 4.93
CA ALA A 229 16.67 11.03 5.54
C ALA A 229 16.39 11.26 7.04
N LEU A 230 17.38 11.74 7.80
CA LEU A 230 17.24 11.96 9.24
C LEU A 230 16.18 13.03 9.57
N ASN A 231 16.24 14.18 8.89
CA ASN A 231 15.29 15.27 9.12
C ASN A 231 13.86 14.87 8.75
N ILE A 232 13.69 14.17 7.63
CA ILE A 232 12.37 13.70 7.18
C ILE A 232 11.84 12.60 8.11
N SER A 233 12.67 11.63 8.51
CA SER A 233 12.27 10.60 9.48
C SER A 233 11.88 11.19 10.83
N ARG A 234 12.62 12.18 11.35
CA ARG A 234 12.25 12.92 12.58
C ARG A 234 10.89 13.59 12.44
N TRP A 235 10.70 14.33 11.35
CA TRP A 235 9.45 15.03 11.10
C TRP A 235 8.26 14.05 11.02
N LEU A 236 8.39 12.96 10.27
CA LEU A 236 7.33 11.96 10.12
C LEU A 236 7.05 11.21 11.41
N TYR A 237 8.08 10.88 12.19
CA TYR A 237 7.91 10.32 13.51
C TYR A 237 7.08 11.27 14.39
N HIS A 238 7.44 12.55 14.49
CA HIS A 238 6.65 13.49 15.29
C HIS A 238 5.22 13.69 14.75
N LYS A 239 5.04 13.73 13.43
CA LYS A 239 3.73 13.96 12.79
C LYS A 239 2.73 12.82 13.07
N TYR A 240 3.19 11.56 13.04
CA TYR A 240 2.30 10.40 13.08
C TYR A 240 2.40 9.54 14.34
N LEU A 241 3.53 9.61 15.05
CA LEU A 241 3.93 8.66 16.08
C LEU A 241 4.30 9.35 17.41
N GLY A 242 4.53 10.67 17.39
CA GLY A 242 4.98 11.42 18.57
C GLY A 242 3.90 11.72 19.61
N ASN A 243 2.65 11.28 19.42
CA ASN A 243 1.55 11.53 20.34
C ASN A 243 1.14 10.22 21.06
N PRO A 244 1.16 10.14 22.40
CA PRO A 244 0.91 8.90 23.14
C PRO A 244 -0.46 8.24 22.89
N ASP A 245 -1.46 9.00 22.43
CA ASP A 245 -2.82 8.50 22.21
C ASP A 245 -2.95 7.54 21.01
N THR A 246 -1.87 7.29 20.25
CA THR A 246 -1.89 6.38 19.09
C THR A 246 -1.45 4.94 19.38
N TYR A 247 -1.05 4.61 20.63
CA TYR A 247 -0.43 3.30 20.94
C TYR A 247 -1.25 2.34 21.80
N ASP A 248 -2.44 2.74 22.27
CA ASP A 248 -3.30 1.86 23.06
C ASP A 248 -4.46 1.34 22.21
N HIS A 249 -4.23 0.34 21.34
CA HIS A 249 -5.28 -0.57 20.83
C HIS A 249 -4.69 -1.94 20.44
#